data_AF-A0ABD0MMX0-F1
#
_entry.id   AF-A0ABD0MMX0-F1
#
_cell.length_a   1.000
_cell.length_b   1.000
_cell.length_c   1.000
_cell.angle_alpha   90.00
_cell.angle_beta   90.00
_cell.angle_gamma   90.00
#
_symmetry.space_group_name_H-M   'P 1'
#
loop_
_entity.id
_entity.type
_entity.pdbx_description
1 polymer ?
#
loop_
_entity_poly.entity_id
_entity_poly.type
_entity_poly.pdbx_seq_one_letter_code
_entity_poly.pdbx_strand_id
1 'polypeptide(L)' 'LNNCGITDVSSLTQSSTNKKALQFLKELNLGNNKIEASKQQLIDVLRDSNCKL' A
#
# COMPACT_ATOMS: atom_id res chain seq x y z
N LEU A 1 9.04 -4.97 0.71
CA LEU A 1 8.21 -6.13 0.34
C LEU A 1 8.46 -6.49 -1.12
N ASN A 2 9.72 -6.56 -1.54
CA ASN A 2 10.06 -6.87 -2.93
C ASN A 2 10.06 -8.40 -3.11
N ASN A 3 9.43 -8.90 -4.17
CA ASN A 3 9.37 -10.33 -4.51
C ASN A 3 8.86 -11.23 -3.37
N CYS A 4 7.76 -10.83 -2.71
CA CYS A 4 7.18 -11.59 -1.60
C CYS A 4 5.97 -12.44 -2.00
N GLY A 5 5.62 -12.49 -3.29
CA GLY A 5 4.44 -13.20 -3.77
C GLY A 5 3.11 -12.51 -3.47
N ILE A 6 3.14 -11.19 -3.23
CA ILE A 6 1.93 -10.40 -2.94
C ILE A 6 1.09 -10.28 -4.22
N THR A 7 -0.19 -10.60 -4.12
CA THR A 7 -1.18 -10.44 -5.20
C THR A 7 -2.29 -9.45 -4.86
N ASP A 8 -2.51 -9.23 -3.57
CA ASP A 8 -3.56 -8.35 -3.05
C ASP A 8 -3.00 -7.44 -1.96
N VAL A 9 -3.25 -6.14 -2.10
CA VAL A 9 -2.87 -5.10 -1.13
C VAL A 9 -4.09 -4.46 -0.46
N SER A 10 -5.29 -5.01 -0.65
CA SER A 10 -6.53 -4.55 0.01
C SER A 10 -6.41 -4.54 1.54
N SER A 11 -5.62 -5.44 2.12
CA SER A 11 -5.33 -5.46 3.57
C SER A 11 -4.66 -4.17 4.06
N LEU A 12 -3.87 -3.50 3.22
CA LEU A 12 -3.29 -2.19 3.51
C LEU A 12 -4.33 -1.06 3.48
N THR A 13 -5.46 -1.27 2.81
CA THR A 13 -6.48 -0.23 2.56
C THR A 13 -7.66 -0.27 3.53
N GLN A 14 -7.93 -1.42 4.17
CA GLN A 14 -9.17 -1.64 4.93
C GLN A 14 -9.16 -1.10 6.37
N SER A 15 -7.99 -0.85 6.97
CA SER A 15 -7.89 -0.49 8.40
C SER A 15 -7.51 0.98 8.60
N SER A 16 -8.23 1.67 9.50
CA SER A 16 -7.90 3.02 9.97
C SER A 16 -6.54 3.07 10.68
N THR A 17 -6.12 1.97 11.31
CA THR A 17 -4.76 1.81 11.85
C THR A 17 -3.71 1.84 10.75
N ASN A 18 -4.00 1.21 9.60
CA ASN A 18 -3.08 1.20 8.46
C ASN A 18 -2.97 2.59 7.82
N LYS A 19 -4.06 3.36 7.71
CA LYS A 19 -3.98 4.77 7.26
C LYS A 19 -3.04 5.61 8.14
N LYS A 20 -3.08 5.44 9.47
CA LYS A 20 -2.11 6.10 10.37
C LYS A 20 -0.69 5.60 10.17
N ALA A 21 -0.49 4.29 9.99
CA ALA A 21 0.83 3.74 9.72
C ALA A 21 1.43 4.29 8.42
N LEU A 22 0.62 4.48 7.37
CA LEU A 22 1.02 5.08 6.10
C LEU A 22 1.49 6.53 6.24
N GLN A 23 0.97 7.31 7.19
CA GLN A 23 1.43 8.70 7.43
C GLN A 23 2.91 8.79 7.83
N PHE A 24 3.41 7.77 8.53
CA PHE A 24 4.80 7.72 9.00
C PHE A 24 5.71 6.96 8.03
N LEU A 25 5.14 6.35 6.99
CA LEU A 25 5.88 5.58 6.01
C LEU A 25 6.68 6.53 5.10
N LYS A 26 7.97 6.23 4.92
CA LYS A 26 8.90 7.02 4.09
C LYS A 26 9.28 6.31 2.80
N GLU A 27 9.12 4.99 2.76
CA GLU A 27 9.47 4.15 1.62
C GLU A 27 8.55 2.92 1.59
N LEU A 28 8.15 2.51 0.39
CA LEU A 28 7.30 1.36 0.13
C LEU A 28 7.76 0.71 -1.18
N ASN A 29 8.54 -0.36 -1.07
CA ASN A 29 8.95 -1.16 -2.22
C ASN A 29 8.11 -2.44 -2.30
N LEU A 30 7.23 -2.48 -3.30
CA LEU A 30 6.41 -3.63 -3.69
C LEU A 30 6.83 -4.23 -5.05
N GLY A 31 8.03 -3.90 -5.54
CA GLY A 31 8.51 -4.41 -6.82
C GLY A 31 8.54 -5.96 -6.88
N ASN A 32 8.48 -6.50 -8.09
CA ASN A 32 8.47 -7.96 -8.33
C ASN A 32 7.28 -8.70 -7.67
N ASN A 33 6.17 -8.01 -7.38
CA ASN A 33 4.92 -8.63 -6.95
C ASN A 33 3.83 -8.48 -8.02
N LYS A 34 2.78 -9.30 -7.93
CA LYS A 34 1.70 -9.38 -8.92
C LYS A 34 0.47 -8.62 -8.45
N ILE A 35 0.64 -7.34 -8.09
CA ILE A 35 -0.40 -6.52 -7.45
C ILE A 35 -1.29 -5.73 -8.43
N GLU A 36 -1.22 -6.00 -9.73
CA GLU A 36 -1.91 -5.20 -10.76
C GLU A 36 -3.42 -5.08 -10.51
N ALA A 37 -4.07 -6.12 -9.98
CA ALA A 37 -5.50 -6.10 -9.68
C ALA A 37 -5.88 -5.15 -8.52
N SER A 38 -4.96 -4.91 -7.58
CA SER A 38 -5.19 -4.14 -6.35
C SER A 38 -4.38 -2.82 -6.30
N LYS A 39 -3.59 -2.55 -7.35
CA LYS A 39 -2.74 -1.36 -7.48
C LYS A 39 -3.52 -0.05 -7.37
N GLN A 40 -4.71 0.03 -7.96
CA GLN A 40 -5.53 1.24 -7.89
C GLN A 40 -5.97 1.55 -6.46
N GLN A 41 -6.38 0.52 -5.70
CA GLN A 41 -6.80 0.68 -4.31
C GLN A 41 -5.63 1.17 -3.43
N LEU A 42 -4.40 0.72 -3.72
CA LEU A 42 -3.20 1.21 -3.03
C LEU A 42 -2.94 2.69 -3.33
N ILE A 43 -3.08 3.11 -4.59
CA ILE A 43 -2.92 4.52 -4.97
C ILE A 43 -3.94 5.38 -4.22
N ASP A 44 -5.19 4.93 -4.18
CA ASP A 44 -6.27 5.67 -3.53
C ASP A 44 -6.01 5.82 -2.03
N VAL A 45 -5.59 4.75 -1.32
CA VAL A 45 -5.29 4.85 0.11
C VAL A 45 -4.07 5.74 0.39
N LEU A 46 -3.05 5.72 -0.45
CA LEU A 46 -1.86 6.55 -0.27
C LEU A 46 -2.21 8.05 -0.40
N ARG A 47 -3.08 8.39 -1.35
CA ARG A 47 -3.63 9.76 -1.48
C ARG A 47 -4.47 10.16 -0.28
N ASP A 48 -5.36 9.26 0.18
CA ASP A 48 -6.28 9.51 1.29
C ASP A 48 -5.58 9.63 2.66
N SER A 49 -4.45 8.94 2.83
CA SER A 49 -3.77 8.83 4.12
C SER A 49 -2.88 10.03 4.46
N ASN A 50 -2.77 11.04 3.58
CA ASN A 50 -1.74 12.09 3.65
C ASN A 50 -0.32 11.51 3.69
N CYS A 51 -0.12 10.33 3.07
CA CYS A 51 1.18 9.70 2.93
C CYS A 51 2.09 10.60 2.08
N LYS A 52 3.33 10.84 2.54
CA LYS A 52 4.31 11.74 1.88
C LYS A 52 5.39 10.96 1.12
N LEU A 53 5.04 9.75 0.71
CA LEU A 53 5.90 8.86 -0.05
C LEU A 53 6.19 9.38 -1.46
#